data_AF-A0A2M9EPC3-F1
#
_entry.id   AF-A0A2M9EPC3-F1
#
_cell.length_a   1.000
_cell.length_b   1.000
_cell.length_c   1.000
_cell.angle_alpha   90.00
_cell.angle_beta   90.00
_cell.angle_gamma   90.00
#
_symmetry.space_group_name_H-M   'P 1'
#
loop_
_entity.id
_entity.type
_entity.pdbx_description
1 polymer ?
#
loop_
_entity_poly.entity_id
_entity_poly.type
_entity_poly.pdbx_seq_one_letter_code
_entity_poly.pdbx_strand_id
1 'polypeptide(L)'
;MRTNIDINDELLAKAMQAGPFRTKKEAVEAGLALLARQAAYREILKWEGKLKWEGDESIDWTQQATMKEAPRVQETASDYGSKRGKTAAASKRTSKRSSPKATSRASR
;
A
#
# COMPACT_ATOMS: atom_id res chain seq x y z
N MET A 1 34.10 0.60 -5.75
CA MET A 1 35.51 0.40 -6.18
C MET A 1 35.80 -1.10 -6.18
N ARG A 2 36.60 -1.61 -7.12
CA ARG A 2 37.05 -3.01 -7.11
C ARG A 2 38.25 -3.12 -6.17
N THR A 3 38.18 -4.01 -5.20
CA THR A 3 39.25 -4.27 -4.24
C THR A 3 39.38 -5.78 -4.08
N ASN A 4 40.61 -6.28 -4.03
CA ASN A 4 40.89 -7.66 -3.67
C ASN A 4 41.13 -7.73 -2.16
N ILE A 5 40.39 -8.58 -1.46
CA ILE A 5 40.47 -8.78 -0.02
C ILE A 5 40.35 -10.28 0.28
N ASP A 6 41.09 -10.75 1.27
CA ASP A 6 40.97 -12.12 1.78
C ASP A 6 39.81 -12.19 2.78
N ILE A 7 38.89 -13.13 2.56
CA ILE A 7 37.67 -13.32 3.36
C ILE A 7 37.60 -14.79 3.79
N ASN A 8 37.16 -15.03 5.03
CA ASN A 8 36.87 -16.38 5.49
C ASN A 8 35.67 -16.99 4.72
N ASP A 9 35.89 -18.12 4.06
CA ASP A 9 34.87 -18.80 3.25
C ASP A 9 33.67 -19.29 4.06
N GLU A 10 33.88 -19.73 5.32
CA GLU A 10 32.77 -20.15 6.19
C GLU A 10 31.84 -18.99 6.53
N LEU A 11 32.43 -17.80 6.77
CA LEU A 11 31.67 -16.59 7.05
C LEU A 11 30.84 -16.18 5.83
N LEU A 12 31.45 -16.22 4.65
CA LEU A 12 30.77 -15.90 3.41
C LEU A 12 29.65 -16.90 3.08
N ALA A 13 29.89 -18.19 3.32
CA ALA A 13 28.87 -19.23 3.15
C ALA A 13 27.67 -19.01 4.09
N LYS A 14 27.93 -18.70 5.36
CA LYS A 14 26.86 -18.34 6.33
C LYS A 14 26.08 -17.11 5.88
N ALA A 15 26.77 -16.08 5.39
CA ALA A 15 26.11 -14.87 4.88
C ALA A 15 25.23 -15.17 3.65
N MET A 16 25.71 -15.98 2.72
CA MET A 16 24.95 -16.41 1.54
C MET A 16 23.76 -17.32 1.89
N GLN A 17 23.85 -18.11 2.96
CA GLN A 17 22.72 -18.91 3.45
C GLN A 17 21.69 -18.08 4.22
N ALA A 18 22.13 -17.05 4.94
CA ALA A 18 21.28 -16.23 5.79
C ALA A 18 20.39 -15.24 5.01
N GLY A 19 20.78 -14.85 3.79
CA GLY A 19 20.09 -13.84 3.00
C GLY A 19 19.86 -14.24 1.55
N PRO A 20 19.01 -13.49 0.81
CA PRO A 20 18.72 -13.76 -0.60
C PRO A 20 19.82 -13.21 -1.53
N PHE A 21 21.09 -13.55 -1.29
CA PHE A 21 22.21 -13.05 -2.10
C PHE A 21 22.52 -14.00 -3.26
N ARG A 22 22.67 -13.46 -4.47
CA ARG A 22 23.01 -14.26 -5.66
C ARG A 22 24.51 -14.32 -5.89
N THR A 23 25.23 -13.29 -5.46
CA THR A 23 26.68 -13.18 -5.66
C THR A 23 27.43 -12.91 -4.36
N LYS A 24 28.70 -13.32 -4.31
CA LYS A 24 29.61 -13.01 -3.20
C LYS A 24 29.72 -11.50 -2.93
N LYS A 25 29.72 -10.70 -4.00
CA LYS A 25 29.77 -9.24 -3.93
C LYS A 25 28.55 -8.66 -3.22
N GLU A 26 27.34 -9.11 -3.57
CA GLU A 26 26.10 -8.64 -2.95
C GLU A 26 26.06 -8.92 -1.45
N ALA A 27 26.49 -10.12 -1.02
CA ALA A 27 26.56 -10.46 0.39
C ALA A 27 27.52 -9.52 1.15
N VAL A 28 28.67 -9.19 0.56
CA VAL A 28 29.64 -8.25 1.14
C VAL A 28 29.09 -6.82 1.20
N GLU A 29 28.47 -6.33 0.12
CA GLU A 29 27.87 -4.99 0.09
C GLU A 29 26.74 -4.86 1.11
N ALA A 30 25.89 -5.87 1.25
CA ALA A 30 24.82 -5.89 2.24
C ALA A 30 25.38 -5.87 3.68
N GLY A 31 26.45 -6.64 3.95
CA GLY A 31 27.13 -6.61 5.25
C GLY A 31 27.71 -5.24 5.58
N LEU A 32 28.37 -4.60 4.63
CA LEU A 32 28.92 -3.24 4.80
C LEU A 32 27.83 -2.19 5.02
N ALA A 33 26.72 -2.29 4.28
CA ALA A 33 25.57 -1.41 4.46
C ALA A 33 24.94 -1.54 5.86
N LEU A 34 24.88 -2.77 6.40
CA LEU A 34 24.39 -3.01 7.75
C LEU A 34 25.27 -2.35 8.81
N LEU A 35 26.60 -2.46 8.68
CA LEU A 35 27.55 -1.81 9.59
C LEU A 35 27.43 -0.28 9.55
N ALA A 36 27.27 0.31 8.36
CA ALA A 36 27.06 1.75 8.22
C ALA A 36 25.77 2.19 8.92
N ARG A 37 24.68 1.42 8.78
CA ARG A 37 23.41 1.69 9.47
C ARG A 37 23.56 1.58 10.98
N GLN A 38 24.27 0.57 11.48
CA GLN A 38 24.53 0.40 12.91
C GLN A 38 25.37 1.56 13.48
N ALA A 39 26.35 2.05 12.73
CA ALA A 39 27.11 3.23 13.12
C ALA A 39 26.20 4.46 13.25
N ALA A 40 25.30 4.68 12.29
CA ALA A 40 24.33 5.79 12.36
C ALA A 40 23.44 5.69 13.62
N TYR A 41 22.98 4.49 13.98
CA TYR A 41 22.22 4.30 15.22
C TYR A 41 23.03 4.59 16.47
N ARG A 42 24.31 4.20 16.50
CA ARG A 42 25.20 4.55 17.61
C ARG A 42 25.38 6.06 17.74
N GLU A 43 25.44 6.79 16.65
CA GLU A 43 25.49 8.25 16.71
C GLU A 43 24.21 8.85 17.29
N ILE A 44 23.03 8.34 16.91
CA ILE A 44 21.75 8.79 17.49
C ILE A 44 21.73 8.53 19.01
N LEU A 45 22.18 7.36 19.45
CA LEU A 45 22.25 7.01 20.87
C LEU A 45 23.13 8.01 21.68
N LYS A 46 24.16 8.61 21.07
CA LYS A 46 25.00 9.63 21.75
C LYS A 46 24.26 10.93 22.06
N TRP A 47 23.12 11.16 21.41
CA TRP A 47 22.27 12.33 21.62
C TRP A 47 21.17 12.07 22.65
N GLU A 48 21.04 10.85 23.15
CA GLU A 48 20.15 10.53 24.27
C GLU A 48 20.50 11.40 25.49
N GLY A 49 19.48 12.01 26.10
CA GLY A 49 19.62 12.91 27.26
C GLY A 49 20.19 14.31 26.96
N LYS A 50 20.73 14.56 25.76
CA LYS A 50 21.20 15.90 25.33
C LYS A 50 20.12 16.69 24.62
N LEU A 51 19.19 16.00 23.97
CA LEU A 51 18.08 16.62 23.27
C LEU A 51 17.05 17.12 24.28
N LYS A 52 16.81 18.43 24.31
CA LYS A 52 15.66 19.02 24.98
C LYS A 52 14.43 18.77 24.12
N TRP A 53 13.67 17.75 24.47
CA TRP A 53 12.37 17.52 23.86
C TRP A 53 11.37 18.50 24.48
N GLU A 54 11.05 19.57 23.77
CA GLU A 54 9.95 20.47 24.14
C GLU A 54 8.67 19.91 23.52
N GLY A 55 7.90 19.18 24.32
CA GLY A 55 6.53 18.81 23.99
C GLY A 55 5.58 19.84 24.61
N ASP A 56 4.61 20.32 23.85
CA ASP A 56 3.50 21.06 24.41
C ASP A 56 2.56 20.06 25.12
N GLU A 57 2.55 20.08 26.45
CA GLU A 57 1.71 19.21 27.30
C GLU A 57 0.21 19.43 27.07
N SER A 58 -0.19 20.50 26.37
CA SER A 58 -1.58 20.76 26.02
C SER A 58 -2.09 19.96 24.82
N ILE A 59 -1.21 19.28 24.08
CA ILE A 59 -1.59 18.48 22.91
C ILE A 59 -1.94 17.05 23.33
N ASP A 60 -3.21 16.85 23.67
CA ASP A 60 -3.78 15.53 23.89
C ASP A 60 -4.22 14.88 22.56
N TRP A 61 -3.33 14.08 21.99
CA TRP A 61 -3.56 13.35 20.73
C TRP A 61 -4.62 12.24 20.82
N THR A 62 -5.12 11.95 22.02
CA THR A 62 -6.16 10.92 22.26
C THR A 62 -7.58 11.49 22.26
N GLN A 63 -7.73 12.82 22.24
CA GLN A 63 -9.02 13.45 22.07
C GLN A 63 -9.45 13.34 20.61
N GLN A 64 -10.35 12.39 20.33
CA GLN A 64 -11.24 12.55 19.18
C GLN A 64 -11.90 13.91 19.37
N ALA A 65 -11.67 14.84 18.45
CA ALA A 65 -12.35 16.12 18.43
C ALA A 65 -13.84 15.83 18.51
N THR A 66 -14.42 15.94 19.71
CA THR A 66 -15.84 15.74 19.94
C THR A 66 -16.53 16.91 19.28
N MET A 67 -16.84 16.70 18.01
CA MET A 67 -18.01 17.22 17.32
C MET A 67 -18.27 18.70 17.59
N LYS A 68 -17.34 19.56 17.17
CA LYS A 68 -17.71 20.95 16.92
C LYS A 68 -18.33 21.01 15.53
N GLU A 69 -19.64 20.77 15.53
CA GLU A 69 -20.63 21.17 14.53
C GLU A 69 -20.14 21.08 13.08
N ALA A 70 -20.53 20.00 12.40
CA ALA A 70 -20.32 19.87 10.96
C ALA A 70 -20.75 21.19 10.29
N PRO A 71 -19.89 21.87 9.50
CA PRO A 71 -20.39 22.91 8.63
C PRO A 71 -21.49 22.25 7.81
N ARG A 72 -22.72 22.78 7.87
CA ARG A 72 -23.80 22.26 7.05
C ARG A 72 -23.33 22.36 5.60
N VAL A 73 -22.92 21.22 5.04
CA VAL A 73 -22.68 21.11 3.62
C VAL A 73 -24.06 21.21 3.00
N GLN A 74 -24.46 22.42 2.62
CA GLN A 74 -25.55 22.59 1.68
C GLN A 74 -25.02 22.02 0.37
N GLU A 75 -25.36 20.76 0.11
CA GLU A 75 -25.21 20.20 -1.22
C GLU A 75 -26.06 21.07 -2.15
N THR A 76 -25.42 21.96 -2.91
CA THR A 76 -26.05 22.51 -4.08
C THR A 76 -26.40 21.32 -4.95
N ALA A 77 -27.69 21.01 -5.07
CA ALA A 77 -28.17 19.93 -5.92
C ALA A 77 -27.60 20.19 -7.32
N SER A 78 -26.53 19.46 -7.65
CA SER A 78 -25.94 19.51 -8.95
C SER A 78 -26.94 18.82 -9.88
N ASP A 79 -27.68 19.63 -10.64
CA ASP A 79 -28.49 19.17 -11.76
C ASP A 79 -27.54 18.67 -12.85
N TYR A 80 -26.98 17.48 -12.65
CA TYR A 80 -26.46 16.67 -13.74
C TYR A 80 -27.66 16.15 -14.52
N GLY A 81 -28.31 17.07 -15.23
CA GLY A 81 -29.27 16.77 -16.28
C GLY A 81 -28.56 15.92 -17.33
N SER A 82 -28.65 14.61 -17.20
CA SER A 82 -28.29 13.68 -18.24
C SER A 82 -29.13 14.02 -19.46
N LYS A 83 -28.53 14.71 -20.44
CA LYS A 83 -29.12 14.85 -21.77
C LYS A 83 -29.22 13.45 -22.36
N ARG A 84 -30.35 12.78 -22.14
CA ARG A 84 -30.77 11.64 -22.96
C ARG A 84 -30.95 12.18 -24.37
N GLY A 85 -29.92 12.00 -25.20
CA GLY A 85 -30.02 12.20 -26.63
C GLY A 85 -31.17 11.35 -27.17
N LYS A 86 -32.19 12.02 -27.71
CA LYS A 86 -33.17 11.39 -28.57
C LYS A 86 -32.45 10.94 -29.84
N THR A 87 -32.15 9.66 -29.97
CA THR A 87 -32.00 9.03 -31.28
C THR A 87 -33.34 8.40 -31.63
N ALA A 88 -34.12 9.09 -32.46
CA ALA A 88 -35.29 8.55 -33.11
C ALA A 88 -34.91 8.09 -34.51
N ALA A 89 -35.08 6.79 -34.79
CA ALA A 89 -35.48 6.17 -36.07
C ALA A 89 -35.32 4.64 -35.89
N ALA A 90 -36.39 3.86 -35.67
CA ALA A 90 -37.25 3.27 -36.71
C ALA A 90 -36.42 2.57 -37.82
N SER A 91 -36.61 1.30 -38.21
CA SER A 91 -37.80 0.44 -38.13
C SER A 91 -37.46 -0.99 -38.59
N LYS A 92 -38.18 -1.97 -38.02
CA LYS A 92 -38.71 -3.23 -38.62
C LYS A 92 -37.74 -4.32 -39.09
N ARG A 93 -37.92 -5.54 -38.55
CA ARG A 93 -38.76 -6.64 -39.10
C ARG A 93 -38.90 -7.74 -38.03
N THR A 94 -40.11 -8.03 -37.55
CA THR A 94 -40.91 -9.26 -37.80
C THR A 94 -40.08 -10.55 -37.79
N SER A 95 -40.42 -11.64 -37.09
CA SER A 95 -41.74 -12.16 -36.78
C SER A 95 -41.67 -13.34 -35.79
N LYS A 96 -42.80 -13.61 -35.11
CA LYS A 96 -43.35 -14.92 -34.71
C LYS A 96 -42.48 -15.82 -33.79
N ARG A 97 -42.99 -16.58 -32.83
CA ARG A 97 -44.27 -16.74 -32.15
C ARG A 97 -43.96 -17.81 -31.08
N SER A 98 -44.60 -17.70 -29.92
CA SER A 98 -44.91 -18.82 -29.01
C SER A 98 -43.78 -19.47 -28.18
N SER A 99 -43.71 -19.02 -26.93
CA SER A 99 -43.69 -19.87 -25.73
C SER A 99 -44.89 -20.87 -25.72
N PRO A 100 -45.07 -21.81 -24.75
CA PRO A 100 -44.37 -21.94 -23.46
C PRO A 100 -44.17 -23.39 -22.90
N LYS A 101 -43.47 -23.40 -21.76
CA LYS A 101 -43.73 -24.15 -20.50
C LYS A 101 -43.49 -25.66 -20.36
N ALA A 102 -42.68 -25.94 -19.31
CA ALA A 102 -42.81 -26.95 -18.25
C ALA A 102 -42.75 -28.43 -18.70
N THR A 103 -41.98 -29.29 -18.03
CA THR A 103 -42.43 -29.92 -16.77
C THR A 103 -41.26 -30.59 -16.03
N SER A 104 -41.39 -30.61 -14.71
CA SER A 104 -40.60 -31.28 -13.68
C SER A 104 -40.46 -32.81 -13.84
N ARG A 105 -39.38 -33.38 -13.27
CA ARG A 105 -39.29 -34.67 -12.53
C ARG A 105 -37.81 -34.92 -12.19
N ALA A 106 -37.39 -34.82 -10.94
CA ALA A 106 -37.50 -35.82 -9.88
C ALA A 106 -36.63 -37.08 -10.09
N SER A 107 -35.67 -37.22 -9.17
CA SER A 107 -35.15 -38.48 -8.59
C SER A 107 -34.23 -39.36 -9.43
N ARG A 108 -32.96 -39.44 -9.01
CA ARG A 108 -32.38 -40.65 -8.43
C ARG A 108 -31.07 -40.37 -7.70
#